data_AF-A0A1N6X7Z2-F1
#
_entry.id   AF-A0A1N6X7Z2-F1
#
_cell.length_a   1.000
_cell.length_b   1.000
_cell.length_c   1.000
_cell.angle_alpha   90.00
_cell.angle_beta   90.00
_cell.angle_gamma   90.00
#
_symmetry.space_group_name_H-M   'P 1'
#
loop_
_entity.id
_entity.type
_entity.pdbx_description
1 polymer ?
#
loop_
_entity_poly.entity_id
_entity_poly.type
_entity_poly.pdbx_seq_one_letter_code
_entity_poly.pdbx_strand_id
1 'polypeptide(L)'
;MRSLVTLLAVSVLGGCGGSEPFPRVDFPEQPGNYVQFYTQSGHPVVEFVQVDQRGEARSVQTGSWQGKVPIAQRMTNQTAHLHECGIVTFREDASDKVTVSYSRYGLTGECPFKPFPVQWTRIGRVPGSG
;
A
#
# COMPACT_ATOMS: atom_id res chain seq x y z
N MET A 1 -24.10 49.90 10.32
CA MET A 1 -24.01 48.96 9.19
C MET A 1 -22.69 48.20 9.33
N ARG A 2 -22.77 46.86 9.36
CA ARG A 2 -21.66 45.93 9.56
C ARG A 2 -20.83 45.86 8.27
N SER A 3 -19.50 45.96 8.35
CA SER A 3 -18.62 45.58 7.23
C SER A 3 -17.59 44.56 7.71
N LEU A 4 -17.45 43.53 6.90
CA LEU A 4 -16.89 42.21 7.17
C LEU A 4 -15.41 42.24 7.62
N VAL A 5 -15.12 41.45 8.65
CA VAL A 5 -13.80 40.91 8.94
C VAL A 5 -13.59 39.71 8.01
N THR A 6 -12.69 39.82 7.03
CA THR A 6 -12.25 38.68 6.23
C THR A 6 -11.08 38.01 6.95
N LEU A 7 -11.39 37.06 7.83
CA LEU A 7 -10.42 36.13 8.40
C LEU A 7 -10.06 35.11 7.30
N LEU A 8 -8.92 35.31 6.65
CA LEU A 8 -8.28 34.28 5.84
C LEU A 8 -7.76 33.20 6.81
N ALA A 9 -8.55 32.15 7.01
CA ALA A 9 -8.08 30.93 7.64
C ALA A 9 -7.17 30.22 6.62
N VAL A 10 -5.87 30.45 6.72
CA VAL A 10 -4.88 29.55 6.11
C VAL A 10 -4.86 28.31 6.98
N SER A 11 -5.73 27.35 6.65
CA SER A 11 -5.64 25.99 7.15
C SER A 11 -4.37 25.36 6.59
N VAL A 12 -3.26 25.57 7.30
CA VAL A 12 -2.09 24.71 7.20
C VAL A 12 -2.58 23.33 7.63
N LEU A 13 -2.89 22.46 6.67
CA LEU A 13 -3.05 21.04 6.91
C LEU A 13 -1.71 20.57 7.47
N GLY A 14 -1.62 20.61 8.80
CA GLY A 14 -0.56 19.96 9.55
C GLY A 14 -0.66 18.48 9.25
N GLY A 15 0.09 18.04 8.24
CA GLY A 15 0.49 16.65 8.15
C GLY A 15 1.26 16.36 9.43
N CYS A 16 0.57 15.77 10.41
CA CYS A 16 1.22 15.04 11.49
C CYS A 16 2.01 13.94 10.81
N GLY A 17 3.22 14.27 10.39
CA GLY A 17 4.21 13.32 9.91
C GLY A 17 4.47 12.38 11.06
N GLY A 18 3.77 11.25 11.06
CA GLY A 18 4.02 10.17 11.98
C GLY A 18 5.51 9.88 11.94
N SER A 19 6.11 9.70 13.11
CA SER A 19 7.51 9.32 13.32
C SER A 19 7.84 7.91 12.78
N GLU A 20 7.01 7.39 11.90
CA GLU A 20 7.14 6.06 11.34
C GLU A 20 8.28 6.05 10.31
N PRO A 21 9.22 5.11 10.42
CA PRO A 21 10.39 5.07 9.53
C PRO A 21 10.02 4.78 8.07
N PHE A 22 8.81 4.26 7.83
CA PHE A 22 8.23 3.96 6.52
C PHE A 22 6.76 4.40 6.53
N PRO A 23 6.45 5.68 6.24
CA PRO A 23 5.08 6.17 6.27
C PRO A 23 4.27 5.66 5.07
N ARG A 24 2.95 5.52 5.25
CA ARG A 24 2.01 5.30 4.14
C ARG A 24 2.06 6.49 3.19
N VAL A 25 2.04 6.22 1.88
CA VAL A 25 1.95 7.25 0.83
C VAL A 25 0.62 7.17 0.09
N ASP A 26 0.23 8.27 -0.55
CA ASP A 26 -0.94 8.27 -1.42
C ASP A 26 -0.69 7.48 -2.71
N PHE A 27 -1.74 6.83 -3.22
CA PHE A 27 -1.67 6.09 -4.47
C PHE A 27 -1.77 7.01 -5.68
N PRO A 28 -1.10 6.66 -6.81
CA PRO A 28 -1.31 7.38 -8.05
C PRO A 28 -2.77 7.32 -8.51
N GLU A 29 -3.25 8.38 -9.14
CA GLU A 29 -4.58 8.41 -9.78
C GLU A 29 -4.59 7.72 -11.15
N GLN A 30 -3.42 7.35 -11.65
CA GLN A 30 -3.27 6.70 -12.94
C GLN A 30 -3.74 5.24 -12.86
N PRO A 31 -4.37 4.70 -13.91
CA PRO A 31 -4.80 3.31 -13.91
C PRO A 31 -3.62 2.35 -13.74
N GLY A 32 -3.74 1.39 -12.83
CA GLY A 32 -2.63 0.48 -12.54
C GLY A 32 -2.84 -0.39 -11.31
N ASN A 33 -1.89 -1.30 -11.10
CA ASN A 33 -1.79 -2.14 -9.91
C ASN A 33 -0.59 -1.67 -9.08
N TYR A 34 -0.86 -1.20 -7.87
CA TYR A 34 0.12 -0.62 -6.97
C TYR A 34 0.19 -1.39 -5.65
N VAL A 35 1.38 -1.49 -5.09
CA VAL A 35 1.61 -2.07 -3.77
C VAL A 35 2.50 -1.15 -2.96
N GLN A 36 2.21 -1.01 -1.67
CA GLN A 36 3.11 -0.33 -0.76
C GLN A 36 3.32 -1.13 0.52
N PHE A 37 4.51 -0.93 1.11
CA PHE A 37 4.90 -1.50 2.38
C PHE A 37 5.22 -0.36 3.32
N TYR A 38 4.50 -0.27 4.43
CA TYR A 38 4.66 0.81 5.41
C TYR A 38 4.54 0.26 6.84
N THR A 39 4.91 1.08 7.82
CA THR A 39 4.61 0.81 9.22
C THR A 39 3.31 1.51 9.58
N GLN A 40 2.44 0.87 10.34
CA GLN A 40 1.30 1.50 11.00
C GLN A 40 1.25 1.04 12.46
N SER A 41 1.32 1.99 13.39
CA SER A 41 1.34 1.72 14.84
C SER A 41 2.46 0.74 15.24
N GLY A 42 3.62 0.83 14.58
CA GLY A 42 4.77 -0.05 14.82
C GLY A 42 4.70 -1.43 14.14
N HIS A 43 3.63 -1.72 13.39
CA HIS A 43 3.45 -2.99 12.69
C HIS A 43 3.62 -2.83 11.17
N PRO A 44 4.26 -3.79 10.48
CA PRO A 44 4.35 -3.77 9.03
C PRO A 44 2.99 -4.05 8.39
N VAL A 45 2.62 -3.21 7.43
CA VAL A 45 1.40 -3.33 6.63
C VAL A 45 1.81 -3.41 5.16
N VAL A 46 1.13 -4.28 4.41
CA VAL A 46 1.12 -4.22 2.95
C VAL A 46 -0.29 -3.87 2.47
N GLU A 47 -0.35 -2.89 1.58
CA GLU A 47 -1.58 -2.42 0.96
C GLU A 47 -1.47 -2.57 -0.55
N PHE A 48 -2.44 -3.27 -1.13
CA PHE A 48 -2.62 -3.43 -2.56
C PHE A 48 -3.70 -2.49 -3.03
N VAL A 49 -3.47 -1.78 -4.12
CA VAL A 49 -4.47 -0.92 -4.75
C VAL A 49 -4.50 -1.14 -6.24
N GLN A 50 -5.70 -1.36 -6.75
CA GLN A 50 -5.98 -1.32 -8.18
C GLN A 50 -6.76 -0.05 -8.48
N VAL A 51 -6.23 0.76 -9.40
CA VAL A 51 -6.88 1.97 -9.91
C VAL A 51 -7.39 1.68 -11.30
N ASP A 52 -8.67 1.92 -11.54
CA ASP A 52 -9.31 1.68 -12.83
C ASP A 52 -9.12 2.86 -13.81
N GLN A 53 -9.69 2.77 -15.01
CA GLN A 53 -9.60 3.81 -16.04
C GLN A 53 -10.28 5.14 -15.67
N ARG A 54 -11.14 5.14 -14.64
CA ARG A 54 -11.85 6.32 -14.14
C ARG A 54 -11.14 6.93 -12.93
N GLY A 55 -10.04 6.33 -12.47
CA GLY A 55 -9.36 6.73 -11.24
C GLY A 55 -10.00 6.16 -9.97
N GLU A 56 -10.96 5.23 -10.09
CA GLU A 56 -11.54 4.59 -8.91
C GLU A 56 -10.56 3.56 -8.34
N ALA A 57 -10.19 3.74 -7.08
CA ALA A 57 -9.26 2.88 -6.37
C ALA A 57 -9.99 1.81 -5.54
N ARG A 58 -9.58 0.56 -5.69
CA ARG A 58 -9.96 -0.56 -4.80
C ARG A 58 -8.75 -0.99 -4.02
N SER A 59 -8.85 -1.05 -2.69
CA SER A 59 -7.73 -1.39 -1.82
C SER A 59 -7.99 -2.67 -1.00
N VAL A 60 -6.92 -3.41 -0.72
CA VAL A 60 -6.91 -4.47 0.29
C VAL A 60 -5.63 -4.34 1.11
N GLN A 61 -5.79 -4.33 2.43
CA GLN A 61 -4.68 -4.26 3.39
C GLN A 61 -4.51 -5.60 4.10
N THR A 62 -3.29 -5.90 4.56
CA THR A 62 -3.04 -7.05 5.42
C THR A 62 -3.11 -6.68 6.88
N GLY A 63 -3.85 -7.44 7.67
CA GLY A 63 -3.78 -7.40 9.14
C GLY A 63 -2.66 -8.25 9.75
N SER A 64 -1.99 -9.12 8.96
CA SER A 64 -0.95 -10.01 9.48
C SER A 64 0.19 -10.24 8.49
N TRP A 65 1.35 -9.67 8.81
CA TRP A 65 2.64 -9.92 8.17
C TRP A 65 3.32 -11.13 8.81
N GLN A 66 3.75 -12.12 8.01
CA GLN A 66 4.48 -13.29 8.51
C GLN A 66 5.94 -13.32 8.02
N GLY A 67 6.43 -12.21 7.45
CA GLY A 67 7.80 -12.10 6.97
C GLY A 67 8.81 -11.88 8.10
N LYS A 68 9.98 -12.50 8.00
CA LYS A 68 11.13 -12.24 8.88
C LYS A 68 11.99 -11.06 8.39
N VAL A 69 11.69 -10.55 7.20
CA VAL A 69 12.43 -9.45 6.59
C VAL A 69 11.80 -8.12 7.00
N PRO A 70 12.59 -7.15 7.52
CA PRO A 70 12.12 -5.80 7.79
C PRO A 70 11.59 -5.13 6.52
N ILE A 71 10.55 -4.30 6.64
CA ILE A 71 10.03 -3.52 5.51
C ILE A 71 11.07 -2.57 4.87
N ALA A 72 12.15 -2.33 5.62
CA ALA A 72 13.39 -1.66 5.23
C ALA A 72 14.27 -2.45 4.25
N GLN A 73 13.81 -3.55 3.68
CA GLN A 73 14.52 -4.30 2.65
C GLN A 73 13.60 -4.59 1.47
N ARG A 74 14.16 -5.12 0.38
CA ARG A 74 13.35 -5.61 -0.76
C ARG A 74 12.58 -6.87 -0.37
N MET A 75 11.34 -6.96 -0.81
CA MET A 75 10.45 -8.07 -0.49
C MET A 75 10.76 -9.27 -1.37
N THR A 76 11.70 -10.11 -0.93
CA THR A 76 12.04 -11.37 -1.60
C THR A 76 11.64 -12.55 -0.72
N ASN A 77 10.78 -13.43 -1.25
CA ASN A 77 10.26 -14.62 -0.59
C ASN A 77 9.59 -14.32 0.77
N GLN A 78 8.95 -13.14 0.89
CA GLN A 78 8.15 -12.79 2.05
C GLN A 78 6.69 -13.10 1.78
N THR A 79 5.94 -13.46 2.83
CA THR A 79 4.55 -13.86 2.72
C THR A 79 3.68 -12.97 3.60
N ALA A 80 2.54 -12.55 3.05
CA ALA A 80 1.51 -11.88 3.81
C ALA A 80 0.16 -12.55 3.59
N HIS A 81 -0.69 -12.45 4.62
CA HIS A 81 -2.04 -12.99 4.58
C HIS A 81 -3.03 -11.83 4.43
N LEU A 82 -3.73 -11.83 3.29
CA LEU A 82 -4.85 -10.95 2.97
C LEU A 82 -6.13 -11.67 3.36
N HIS A 83 -6.85 -11.15 4.36
CA HIS A 83 -8.05 -11.81 4.89
C HIS A 83 -9.10 -12.15 3.81
N GLU A 84 -9.22 -11.30 2.78
CA GLU A 84 -10.23 -11.44 1.73
C GLU A 84 -9.70 -12.09 0.44
N CYS A 85 -8.37 -12.13 0.29
CA CYS A 85 -7.74 -12.59 -0.94
C CYS A 85 -7.00 -13.92 -0.75
N GLY A 86 -6.25 -14.12 0.33
CA GLY A 86 -5.48 -15.33 0.56
C GLY A 86 -4.05 -15.04 0.95
N ILE A 87 -3.17 -15.97 0.61
CA ILE A 87 -1.74 -15.86 0.90
C ILE A 87 -1.04 -15.33 -0.34
N VAL A 88 -0.20 -14.30 -0.14
CA VAL A 88 0.60 -13.70 -1.21
C VAL A 88 2.07 -13.78 -0.84
N THR A 89 2.89 -14.25 -1.77
CA THR A 89 4.34 -14.28 -1.65
C THR A 89 4.97 -13.28 -2.62
N PHE A 90 5.88 -12.44 -2.12
CA PHE A 90 6.50 -11.34 -2.86
C PHE A 90 7.86 -11.72 -3.43
N ARG A 91 8.12 -11.25 -4.65
CA ARG A 91 9.44 -11.21 -5.27
C ARG A 91 9.62 -9.87 -5.96
N GLU A 92 10.28 -8.97 -5.24
CA GLU A 92 10.65 -7.65 -5.74
C GLU A 92 11.98 -7.70 -6.49
N ASP A 93 12.01 -7.11 -7.68
CA ASP A 93 13.23 -6.96 -8.48
C ASP A 93 13.88 -5.57 -8.30
N ALA A 94 14.76 -5.17 -9.21
CA ALA A 94 15.42 -3.85 -9.16
C ALA A 94 14.63 -2.73 -9.83
N SER A 95 13.46 -3.01 -10.39
CA SER A 95 12.71 -2.11 -11.28
C SER A 95 11.39 -1.63 -10.66
N ASP A 96 11.34 -1.53 -9.33
CA ASP A 96 10.13 -1.21 -8.55
C ASP A 96 8.95 -2.14 -8.86
N LYS A 97 9.20 -3.30 -9.49
CA LYS A 97 8.18 -4.30 -9.78
C LYS A 97 8.20 -5.36 -8.70
N VAL A 98 7.00 -5.66 -8.21
CA VAL A 98 6.76 -6.72 -7.24
C VAL A 98 5.97 -7.80 -7.96
N THR A 99 6.65 -8.90 -8.27
CA THR A 99 6.00 -10.10 -8.74
C THR A 99 5.41 -10.82 -7.54
N VAL A 100 4.17 -11.28 -7.65
CA VAL A 100 3.48 -11.99 -6.58
C VAL A 100 3.08 -13.39 -7.01
N SER A 101 3.25 -14.33 -6.09
CA SER A 101 2.63 -15.66 -6.17
C SER A 101 1.44 -15.68 -5.22
N TYR A 102 0.25 -15.97 -5.76
CA TYR A 102 -1.02 -15.91 -5.04
C TYR A 102 -1.59 -17.30 -4.82
N SER A 103 -2.02 -17.60 -3.59
CA SER A 103 -2.75 -18.82 -3.26
C SER A 103 -4.02 -18.49 -2.47
N ARG A 104 -5.17 -18.89 -3.01
CA ARG A 104 -6.46 -18.78 -2.33
C ARG A 104 -6.68 -20.04 -1.49
N TYR A 105 -6.35 -19.97 -0.20
CA TYR A 105 -6.53 -21.09 0.72
C TYR A 105 -7.60 -20.78 1.77
N GLY A 106 -8.69 -21.56 1.80
CA GLY A 106 -9.63 -21.57 2.94
C GLY A 106 -10.45 -20.30 3.18
N LEU A 107 -10.61 -19.42 2.19
CA LEU A 107 -11.32 -18.14 2.35
C LEU A 107 -12.70 -18.13 1.68
N THR A 108 -13.68 -17.58 2.40
CA THR A 108 -15.08 -17.43 1.96
C THR A 108 -15.38 -16.06 1.33
N GLY A 109 -14.51 -15.06 1.53
CA GLY A 109 -14.64 -13.72 0.95
C GLY A 109 -14.34 -13.67 -0.56
N GLU A 110 -14.89 -12.65 -1.22
CA GLU A 110 -14.55 -12.32 -2.61
C GLU A 110 -13.40 -11.31 -2.65
N CYS A 111 -12.21 -11.76 -3.05
CA CYS A 111 -11.13 -10.84 -3.34
C CYS A 111 -11.57 -9.82 -4.42
N PRO A 112 -11.44 -8.50 -4.19
CA PRO A 112 -11.85 -7.49 -5.17
C PRO A 112 -10.97 -7.49 -6.44
N PHE A 113 -9.81 -8.15 -6.38
CA PHE A 113 -8.87 -8.31 -7.48
C PHE A 113 -9.03 -9.70 -8.13
N LYS A 114 -10.12 -9.96 -8.85
CA LYS A 114 -10.31 -11.22 -9.60
C LYS A 114 -10.10 -10.98 -11.11
N PRO A 115 -9.09 -11.60 -11.76
CA PRO A 115 -7.99 -12.38 -11.17
C PRO A 115 -7.00 -11.50 -10.42
N PHE A 116 -6.27 -12.07 -9.45
CA PHE A 116 -5.27 -11.33 -8.69
C PHE A 116 -4.09 -11.00 -9.61
N PRO A 117 -3.73 -9.71 -9.82
CA PRO A 117 -2.60 -9.35 -10.67
C PRO A 117 -1.30 -10.01 -10.22
N VAL A 118 -0.54 -10.55 -11.18
CA VAL A 118 0.77 -11.19 -10.92
C VAL A 118 1.87 -10.15 -10.71
N GLN A 119 1.73 -8.96 -11.29
CA GLN A 119 2.72 -7.90 -11.21
C GLN A 119 2.09 -6.62 -10.66
N TRP A 120 2.77 -6.04 -9.68
CA TRP A 120 2.41 -4.81 -9.00
C TRP A 120 3.57 -3.83 -9.08
N THR A 121 3.25 -2.53 -9.10
CA THR A 121 4.25 -1.47 -9.04
C THR A 121 4.39 -1.02 -7.59
N ARG A 122 5.60 -1.11 -7.03
CA ARG A 122 5.87 -0.62 -5.68
C ARG A 122 5.78 0.91 -5.69
N ILE A 123 5.08 1.46 -4.71
CA ILE A 123 5.09 2.89 -4.42
C ILE A 123 5.60 3.15 -3.00
N GLY A 124 6.04 4.38 -2.76
CA GLY A 124 6.67 4.78 -1.52
C GLY A 124 8.14 4.40 -1.48
N ARG A 125 8.72 4.43 -0.27
CA ARG A 125 10.17 4.27 -0.11
C ARG A 125 10.62 2.85 -0.46
N VAL A 126 11.50 2.73 -1.45
CA VAL A 126 12.25 1.51 -1.75
C VAL A 126 13.56 1.55 -0.96
N PRO A 127 13.81 0.60 -0.06
CA PRO A 127 15.05 0.60 0.71
C PRO A 127 16.22 0.21 -0.21
N GLY A 128 17.14 1.15 -0.43
CA GLY A 128 18.38 0.91 -1.17
C GLY A 128 18.70 1.88 -2.31
N SER A 129 17.88 2.90 -2.59
CA SER A 129 18.27 4.04 -3.42
C SER A 129 18.87 5.16 -2.57
N GLY A 130 20.05 4.89 -2.02
CA GLY A 130 21.00 5.92 -1.62
C GLY A 130 21.84 6.34 -2.81
#